data_AF-A0A1E7K2D2-F1
#
_entry.id   AF-A0A1E7K2D2-F1
#
_cell.length_a   1.000
_cell.length_b   1.000
_cell.length_c   1.000
_cell.angle_alpha   90.00
_cell.angle_beta   90.00
_cell.angle_gamma   90.00
#
_symmetry.space_group_name_H-M   'P 1'
#
loop_
_entity.id
_entity.type
_entity.pdbx_description
1 polymer ?
#
loop_
_entity_poly.entity_id
_entity_poly.type
_entity_poly.pdbx_seq_one_letter_code
_entity_poly.pdbx_strand_id
1 'polypeptide(L)'
;MPASPPPRSRTRSAPPLAGYTVAVTAARRAEELGALLERRGAAVVHGPALRIAPLADDEELRDATGQLLARPPDVAVATTGIGFRGWMEAADGWGEGEALRGVLAASELLARGPKACGALRAAGLREAWSPASESSSEVLERLLARGDLAGLRIAVQLHGEPLRDFLDALRGAGAEVVPVPVYRWTGPLDPGPLDRLLDAVLSGGVDALTFTSALAAAGLYARAEERGAADDLTRVLRGRTQVACVGPVTAAPLLARDIPAYWPERFRVGALVRLLGERLPATAPVLPAAGHTMEVRGTAVLLDGELRPVSPGPMAVLRVLARRPGAVVSCADLLGCLPGGGTDEHAVEAAVARLRGALGVPSVVQTVTKRGYRIALDPAAACGS
;
A
#
# COMPACT_ATOMS: atom_id res chain seq x y z
N MET A 1 -13.38 10.61 58.42
CA MET A 1 -13.58 10.31 56.98
C MET A 1 -12.41 10.89 56.21
N PRO A 2 -11.62 10.09 55.48
CA PRO A 2 -10.48 10.61 54.73
C PRO A 2 -10.98 11.44 53.54
N ALA A 3 -10.32 12.57 53.31
CA ALA A 3 -10.62 13.50 52.23
C ALA A 3 -10.54 12.82 50.86
N SER A 4 -11.53 13.07 50.00
CA SER A 4 -11.51 12.58 48.62
C SER A 4 -10.33 13.18 47.87
N PRO A 5 -9.57 12.38 47.10
CA PRO A 5 -8.48 12.91 46.28
C PRO A 5 -9.05 13.85 45.21
N PRO A 6 -8.31 14.90 44.81
CA PRO A 6 -8.77 15.84 43.81
C PRO A 6 -9.00 15.13 42.46
N PRO A 7 -9.97 15.59 41.64
CA PRO A 7 -10.22 15.00 40.34
C PRO A 7 -8.98 15.15 39.47
N ARG A 8 -8.41 14.03 39.02
CA ARG A 8 -7.33 14.00 38.03
C ARG A 8 -7.81 14.79 36.80
N SER A 9 -7.12 15.86 36.47
CA SER A 9 -7.36 16.62 35.25
C SER A 9 -7.30 15.64 34.07
N ARG A 10 -8.36 15.58 33.28
CA ARG A 10 -8.34 14.89 31.98
C ARG A 10 -7.43 15.69 31.07
N THR A 11 -6.11 15.46 31.14
CA THR A 11 -5.20 15.87 30.08
C THR A 11 -5.75 15.25 28.80
N ARG A 12 -6.20 16.09 27.87
CA ARG A 12 -6.61 15.64 26.54
C ARG A 12 -5.33 15.14 25.85
N SER A 13 -5.02 13.85 26.02
CA SER A 13 -3.91 13.21 25.32
C SER A 13 -4.10 13.43 23.83
N ALA A 14 -3.05 13.88 23.14
CA ALA A 14 -3.10 14.07 21.70
C ALA A 14 -3.62 12.81 20.99
N PRO A 15 -4.35 12.96 19.87
CA PRO A 15 -4.79 11.81 19.10
C PRO A 15 -3.63 10.85 18.78
N PRO A 16 -3.87 9.52 18.73
CA PRO A 16 -2.80 8.54 18.61
C PRO A 16 -1.90 8.76 17.39
N LEU A 17 -2.47 9.21 16.27
CA LEU A 17 -1.73 9.48 15.04
C LEU A 17 -1.36 10.95 14.84
N ALA A 18 -1.59 11.82 15.84
CA ALA A 18 -1.21 13.22 15.75
C ALA A 18 0.29 13.38 15.52
N GLY A 19 0.68 14.14 14.49
CA GLY A 19 2.09 14.33 14.14
C GLY A 19 2.70 13.21 13.28
N TYR A 20 1.89 12.27 12.78
CA TYR A 20 2.32 11.27 11.80
C TYR A 20 1.70 11.54 10.43
N THR A 21 2.44 11.19 9.39
CA THR A 21 1.97 11.21 8.00
C THR A 21 1.80 9.78 7.48
N VAL A 22 0.60 9.48 7.00
CA VAL A 22 0.23 8.15 6.48
C VAL A 22 -0.11 8.24 5.00
N ALA A 23 0.59 7.45 4.18
CA ALA A 23 0.34 7.36 2.76
C ALA A 23 -0.71 6.29 2.44
N VAL A 24 -1.64 6.61 1.54
CA VAL A 24 -2.74 5.75 1.10
C VAL A 24 -2.63 5.49 -0.40
N THR A 25 -2.50 4.22 -0.76
CA THR A 25 -2.40 3.76 -2.17
C THR A 25 -3.71 3.23 -2.73
N ALA A 26 -4.74 3.11 -1.88
CA ALA A 26 -6.04 2.55 -2.26
C ALA A 26 -6.74 3.45 -3.29
N ALA A 27 -7.35 2.83 -4.31
CA ALA A 27 -8.23 3.53 -5.24
C ALA A 27 -9.71 3.50 -4.81
N ARG A 28 -10.16 2.38 -4.22
CA ARG A 28 -11.52 2.24 -3.69
C ARG A 28 -11.55 2.51 -2.20
N ARG A 29 -12.60 3.20 -1.73
CA ARG A 29 -12.79 3.56 -0.31
C ARG A 29 -11.60 4.31 0.29
N ALA A 30 -10.83 5.01 -0.56
CA ALA A 30 -9.66 5.78 -0.15
C ALA A 30 -10.07 6.93 0.78
N GLU A 31 -11.15 7.62 0.45
CA GLU A 31 -11.74 8.68 1.27
C GLU A 31 -12.15 8.17 2.67
N GLU A 32 -12.75 6.98 2.75
CA GLU A 32 -13.12 6.39 4.04
C GLU A 32 -11.89 6.06 4.90
N LEU A 33 -10.86 5.46 4.29
CA LEU A 33 -9.59 5.17 4.97
C LEU A 33 -8.89 6.47 5.41
N GLY A 34 -8.81 7.46 4.52
CA GLY A 34 -8.26 8.79 4.80
C GLY A 34 -8.97 9.44 5.98
N ALA A 35 -10.31 9.52 5.94
CA ALA A 35 -11.10 10.11 7.00
C ALA A 35 -10.94 9.37 8.35
N LEU A 36 -10.79 8.04 8.34
CA LEU A 36 -10.51 7.27 9.56
C LEU A 36 -9.14 7.62 10.15
N LEU A 37 -8.12 7.80 9.32
CA LEU A 37 -6.77 8.19 9.73
C LEU A 37 -6.73 9.63 10.26
N GLU A 38 -7.37 10.57 9.55
CA GLU A 38 -7.48 11.97 9.95
C GLU A 38 -8.23 12.14 11.28
N ARG A 39 -9.31 11.39 11.51
CA ARG A 39 -10.01 11.36 12.81
C ARG A 39 -9.11 10.90 13.96
N ARG A 40 -8.04 10.17 13.68
CA ARG A 40 -7.01 9.76 14.65
C ARG A 40 -5.83 10.72 14.72
N GLY A 41 -5.85 11.81 13.94
CA GLY A 41 -4.86 12.89 13.95
C GLY A 41 -3.77 12.81 12.89
N ALA A 42 -3.80 11.81 11.99
CA ALA A 42 -2.79 11.69 10.95
C ALA A 42 -2.95 12.77 9.87
N ALA A 43 -1.84 13.20 9.28
CA ALA A 43 -1.84 13.78 7.94
C ALA A 43 -1.91 12.65 6.90
N VAL A 44 -2.71 12.79 5.85
CA VAL A 44 -2.88 11.75 4.82
C VAL A 44 -2.32 12.23 3.49
N VAL A 45 -1.48 11.42 2.87
CA VAL A 45 -1.02 11.60 1.48
C VAL A 45 -1.68 10.52 0.62
N HIS A 46 -2.53 10.92 -0.31
CA HIS A 46 -3.23 9.99 -1.19
C HIS A 46 -2.62 9.98 -2.59
N GLY A 47 -2.28 8.78 -3.07
CA GLY A 47 -1.73 8.53 -4.40
C GLY A 47 -2.17 7.15 -4.86
N PRO A 48 -3.30 7.02 -5.59
CA PRO A 48 -3.82 5.72 -5.99
C PRO A 48 -2.84 5.02 -6.93
N ALA A 49 -2.41 3.82 -6.54
CA ALA A 49 -1.40 3.06 -7.27
C ALA A 49 -1.96 2.25 -8.45
N LEU A 50 -3.28 2.23 -8.60
CA LEU A 50 -3.97 1.45 -9.62
C LEU A 50 -5.32 2.07 -9.96
N ARG A 51 -5.81 1.76 -11.15
CA ARG A 51 -7.18 1.99 -11.58
C ARG A 51 -7.76 0.68 -12.11
N ILE A 52 -9.05 0.47 -11.89
CA ILE A 52 -9.80 -0.58 -12.60
C ILE A 52 -10.09 -0.01 -13.99
N ALA A 53 -9.48 -0.56 -15.03
CA ALA A 53 -9.80 -0.17 -16.40
C ALA A 53 -11.22 -0.66 -16.74
N PRO A 54 -12.07 0.18 -17.37
CA PRO A 54 -13.26 -0.31 -18.05
C PRO A 54 -12.84 -1.32 -19.12
N LEU A 55 -13.48 -2.49 -19.16
CA LEU A 55 -13.13 -3.54 -20.13
C LEU A 55 -13.37 -3.11 -21.58
N ALA A 56 -14.26 -2.14 -21.82
CA ALA A 56 -14.54 -1.58 -23.13
C ALA A 56 -13.33 -0.84 -23.76
N ASP A 57 -12.39 -0.38 -22.94
CA ASP A 57 -11.19 0.32 -23.38
C ASP A 57 -9.95 -0.58 -23.36
N ASP A 58 -10.13 -1.89 -23.13
CA ASP A 58 -9.02 -2.83 -22.94
C ASP A 58 -8.58 -3.46 -24.27
N GLU A 59 -7.46 -2.96 -24.81
CA GLU A 59 -6.85 -3.45 -26.05
C GLU A 59 -6.45 -4.93 -25.98
N GLU A 60 -5.98 -5.43 -24.82
CA GLU A 60 -5.62 -6.85 -24.68
C GLU A 60 -6.87 -7.74 -24.69
N LEU A 61 -7.95 -7.31 -24.05
CA LEU A 61 -9.23 -8.03 -24.13
C LEU A 61 -9.78 -8.01 -25.56
N ARG A 62 -9.63 -6.88 -26.27
CA ARG A 62 -10.05 -6.77 -27.67
C ARG A 62 -9.21 -7.66 -28.58
N ASP A 63 -7.89 -7.67 -28.42
CA ASP A 63 -6.98 -8.53 -29.17
C ASP A 63 -7.24 -10.01 -28.89
N ALA A 64 -7.45 -10.39 -27.63
CA ALA A 64 -7.82 -11.76 -27.27
C ALA A 64 -9.18 -12.14 -27.90
N THR A 65 -10.14 -11.22 -27.91
CA THR A 65 -11.44 -11.41 -28.57
C THR A 65 -11.26 -11.60 -30.08
N GLY A 66 -10.50 -10.73 -30.75
CA GLY A 66 -10.16 -10.86 -32.16
C GLY A 66 -9.45 -12.17 -32.50
N GLN A 67 -8.55 -12.65 -31.63
CA GLN A 67 -7.91 -13.96 -31.79
C GLN A 67 -8.89 -15.13 -31.71
N LEU A 68 -9.92 -15.05 -30.87
CA LEU A 68 -10.97 -16.06 -30.78
C LEU A 68 -11.93 -15.99 -31.97
N LEU A 69 -12.21 -14.79 -32.48
CA LEU A 69 -13.02 -14.61 -33.68
C LEU A 69 -12.32 -15.15 -34.94
N ALA A 70 -11.01 -14.87 -35.07
CA ALA A 70 -10.22 -15.35 -36.19
C ALA A 70 -9.98 -16.87 -36.13
N ARG A 71 -9.80 -17.42 -34.94
CA ARG A 71 -9.60 -18.85 -34.68
C ARG A 71 -10.41 -19.27 -33.46
N PRO A 72 -11.64 -19.79 -33.66
CA PRO A 72 -12.50 -20.26 -32.58
C PRO A 72 -11.80 -21.23 -31.62
N PRO A 73 -12.06 -21.16 -30.31
CA PRO A 73 -11.56 -22.14 -29.37
C PRO A 73 -12.39 -23.43 -29.46
N ASP A 74 -11.78 -24.57 -29.13
CA ASP A 74 -12.50 -25.83 -28.94
C ASP A 74 -13.20 -25.85 -27.58
N VAL A 75 -12.56 -25.26 -26.57
CA VAL A 75 -13.06 -25.16 -25.19
C VAL A 75 -12.93 -23.74 -24.68
N ALA A 76 -13.96 -23.22 -24.02
CA ALA A 76 -13.94 -21.92 -23.37
C ALA A 76 -14.32 -22.00 -21.89
N VAL A 77 -13.46 -21.47 -21.02
CA VAL A 77 -13.61 -21.52 -19.56
C VAL A 77 -14.01 -20.15 -19.02
N ALA A 78 -15.20 -20.05 -18.42
CA ALA A 78 -15.68 -18.87 -17.71
C ALA A 78 -15.44 -19.00 -16.20
N THR A 79 -14.69 -18.08 -15.61
CA THR A 79 -14.29 -18.21 -14.19
C THR A 79 -15.12 -17.36 -13.24
N THR A 80 -15.58 -16.18 -13.67
CA THR A 80 -16.42 -15.30 -12.84
C THR A 80 -17.56 -14.68 -13.62
N GLY A 81 -18.70 -14.52 -12.98
CA GLY A 81 -19.86 -13.92 -13.62
C GLY A 81 -19.72 -12.42 -13.92
N ILE A 82 -18.92 -11.68 -13.14
CA ILE A 82 -18.70 -10.26 -13.38
C ILE A 82 -17.74 -10.03 -14.56
N GLY A 83 -16.66 -10.81 -14.63
CA GLY A 83 -15.73 -10.75 -15.75
C GLY A 83 -16.37 -11.18 -17.06
N PHE A 84 -17.19 -12.24 -17.05
CA PHE A 84 -17.88 -12.69 -18.26
C PHE A 84 -18.89 -11.69 -18.79
N ARG A 85 -19.73 -11.10 -17.91
CA ARG A 85 -20.66 -10.05 -18.33
C ARG A 85 -19.93 -8.84 -18.90
N GLY A 86 -18.89 -8.38 -18.20
CA GLY A 86 -18.09 -7.25 -18.67
C GLY A 86 -17.38 -7.52 -20.00
N TRP A 87 -16.95 -8.76 -20.26
CA TRP A 87 -16.42 -9.15 -21.56
C TRP A 87 -17.46 -9.09 -22.68
N MET A 88 -18.66 -9.64 -22.44
CA MET A 88 -19.76 -9.57 -23.41
C MET A 88 -20.16 -8.11 -23.69
N GLU A 89 -20.30 -7.30 -22.64
CA GLU A 89 -20.62 -5.86 -22.75
C GLU A 89 -19.54 -5.10 -23.55
N ALA A 90 -18.25 -5.39 -23.32
CA ALA A 90 -17.15 -4.81 -24.09
C ALA A 90 -17.20 -5.21 -25.57
N ALA A 91 -17.38 -6.51 -25.85
CA ALA A 91 -17.51 -7.00 -27.22
C ALA A 91 -18.74 -6.43 -27.94
N ASP A 92 -19.87 -6.27 -27.26
CA ASP A 92 -21.04 -5.57 -27.78
C ASP A 92 -20.71 -4.11 -28.13
N GLY A 93 -19.97 -3.42 -27.26
CA GLY A 93 -19.48 -2.06 -27.52
C GLY A 93 -18.54 -1.94 -28.72
N TRP A 94 -17.77 -2.98 -29.02
CA TRP A 94 -16.90 -3.05 -30.21
C TRP A 94 -17.63 -3.48 -31.49
N GLY A 95 -18.92 -3.87 -31.40
CA GLY A 95 -19.67 -4.44 -32.51
C GLY A 95 -19.34 -5.90 -32.81
N GLU A 96 -18.62 -6.58 -31.91
CA GLU A 96 -18.14 -7.96 -32.06
C GLU A 96 -18.96 -8.97 -31.24
N GLY A 97 -19.90 -8.50 -30.41
CA GLY A 97 -20.59 -9.34 -29.43
C GLY A 97 -21.42 -10.48 -30.00
N GLU A 98 -22.11 -10.30 -31.13
CA GLU A 98 -22.85 -11.38 -31.80
C GLU A 98 -21.90 -12.46 -32.33
N ALA A 99 -20.83 -12.05 -33.01
CA ALA A 99 -19.81 -12.96 -33.53
C ALA A 99 -19.14 -13.75 -32.39
N LEU A 100 -18.81 -13.07 -31.29
CA LEU A 100 -18.21 -13.70 -30.11
C LEU A 100 -19.14 -14.72 -29.47
N ARG A 101 -20.43 -14.39 -29.30
CA ARG A 101 -21.43 -15.35 -28.80
C ARG A 101 -21.55 -16.56 -29.73
N GLY A 102 -21.53 -16.35 -31.04
CA GLY A 102 -21.54 -17.44 -32.02
C GLY A 102 -20.34 -18.38 -31.89
N VAL A 103 -19.13 -17.83 -31.77
CA VAL A 103 -17.90 -18.60 -31.55
C VAL A 103 -17.96 -19.39 -30.24
N LEU A 104 -18.37 -18.75 -29.15
CA LEU A 104 -18.48 -19.40 -27.83
C LEU A 104 -19.58 -20.46 -27.79
N ALA A 105 -20.69 -20.27 -28.49
CA ALA A 105 -21.77 -21.26 -28.59
C ALA A 105 -21.35 -22.53 -29.33
N ALA A 106 -20.40 -22.43 -30.26
CA ALA A 106 -19.83 -23.56 -30.98
C ALA A 106 -18.73 -24.29 -30.18
N SER A 107 -18.26 -23.70 -29.08
CA SER A 107 -17.22 -24.27 -28.22
C SER A 107 -17.81 -25.12 -27.08
N GLU A 108 -17.02 -26.02 -26.50
CA GLU A 108 -17.37 -26.62 -25.21
C GLU A 108 -17.18 -25.59 -24.09
N LEU A 109 -18.27 -25.18 -23.46
CA LEU A 109 -18.24 -24.17 -22.40
C LEU A 109 -18.12 -24.80 -21.00
N LEU A 110 -17.06 -24.47 -20.27
CA LEU A 110 -16.89 -24.83 -18.87
C LEU A 110 -17.05 -23.60 -17.99
N ALA A 111 -17.73 -23.75 -16.86
CA ALA A 111 -17.86 -22.69 -15.87
C ALA A 111 -17.19 -23.11 -14.57
N ARG A 112 -16.54 -22.16 -13.87
CA ARG A 112 -15.95 -22.43 -12.55
C ARG A 112 -17.02 -22.59 -11.46
N GLY A 113 -18.19 -21.97 -11.59
CA GLY A 113 -19.24 -22.04 -10.57
C GLY A 113 -20.51 -21.25 -10.92
N PRO A 114 -21.52 -21.23 -10.03
CA PRO A 114 -22.87 -20.72 -10.30
C PRO A 114 -22.93 -19.29 -10.83
N LYS A 115 -22.01 -18.42 -10.39
CA LYS A 115 -21.92 -17.03 -10.89
C LYS A 115 -21.50 -16.97 -12.35
N ALA A 116 -20.55 -17.80 -12.77
CA ALA A 116 -20.13 -17.89 -14.17
C ALA A 116 -21.21 -18.54 -15.03
N CYS A 117 -21.86 -19.62 -14.53
CA CYS A 117 -23.03 -20.21 -15.18
C CYS A 117 -24.14 -19.19 -15.43
N GLY A 118 -24.49 -18.40 -14.40
CA GLY A 118 -25.50 -17.35 -14.52
C GLY A 118 -25.17 -16.30 -15.58
N ALA A 119 -23.89 -15.93 -15.70
CA ALA A 119 -23.43 -14.99 -16.72
C ALA A 119 -23.46 -15.57 -18.14
N LEU A 120 -23.03 -16.83 -18.31
CA LEU A 120 -23.13 -17.54 -19.59
C LEU A 120 -24.59 -17.59 -20.07
N ARG A 121 -25.50 -18.01 -19.19
CA ARG A 121 -26.93 -18.13 -19.50
C ARG A 121 -27.58 -16.77 -19.81
N ALA A 122 -27.20 -15.72 -19.09
CA ALA A 122 -27.65 -14.36 -19.40
C ALA A 122 -27.19 -13.88 -20.79
N ALA A 123 -26.06 -14.40 -21.30
CA ALA A 123 -25.57 -14.14 -22.65
C ALA A 123 -26.14 -15.10 -23.72
N GLY A 124 -27.14 -15.93 -23.37
CA GLY A 124 -27.73 -16.92 -24.27
C GLY A 124 -26.88 -18.18 -24.48
N LEU A 125 -25.82 -18.37 -23.68
CA LEU A 125 -24.91 -19.51 -23.76
C LEU A 125 -25.24 -20.54 -22.68
N ARG A 126 -24.84 -21.80 -22.91
CA ARG A 126 -25.03 -22.87 -21.93
C ARG A 126 -23.72 -23.60 -21.67
N GLU A 127 -23.34 -23.65 -20.41
CA GLU A 127 -22.20 -24.45 -19.98
C GLU A 127 -22.48 -25.95 -20.17
N ALA A 128 -21.48 -26.68 -20.65
CA ALA A 128 -21.47 -28.14 -20.68
C ALA A 128 -21.25 -28.73 -19.29
N TRP A 129 -20.47 -28.03 -18.44
CA TRP A 129 -20.17 -28.50 -17.09
C TRP A 129 -19.70 -27.37 -16.16
N SER A 130 -19.96 -27.54 -14.86
CA SER A 130 -19.42 -26.73 -13.76
C SER A 130 -19.17 -27.62 -12.54
N PRO A 131 -18.08 -27.42 -11.78
CA PRO A 131 -17.83 -28.16 -10.56
C PRO A 131 -18.81 -27.74 -9.45
N ALA A 132 -19.13 -28.68 -8.56
CA ALA A 132 -19.95 -28.42 -7.39
C ALA A 132 -19.19 -27.62 -6.30
N SER A 133 -17.86 -27.72 -6.27
CA SER A 133 -16.99 -27.04 -5.29
C SER A 133 -16.69 -25.57 -5.64
N GLU A 134 -17.07 -25.14 -6.84
CA GLU A 134 -16.71 -23.84 -7.39
C GLU A 134 -15.20 -23.60 -7.57
N SER A 135 -14.40 -24.67 -7.68
CA SER A 135 -12.94 -24.60 -7.74
C SER A 135 -12.38 -24.55 -9.17
N SER A 136 -11.39 -23.69 -9.40
CA SER A 136 -10.59 -23.72 -10.63
C SER A 136 -9.73 -24.98 -10.73
N SER A 137 -9.32 -25.59 -9.61
CA SER A 137 -8.52 -26.82 -9.63
C SER A 137 -9.30 -27.99 -10.24
N GLU A 138 -10.58 -28.15 -9.91
CA GLU A 138 -11.42 -29.21 -10.50
C GLU A 138 -11.69 -29.00 -11.99
N VAL A 139 -11.80 -27.73 -12.43
CA VAL A 139 -11.86 -27.43 -13.86
C VAL A 139 -10.57 -27.86 -14.56
N LEU A 140 -9.41 -27.58 -13.95
CA LEU A 140 -8.11 -27.99 -14.48
C LEU A 140 -7.97 -29.52 -14.53
N GLU A 141 -8.28 -30.20 -13.43
CA GLU A 141 -8.24 -31.66 -13.33
C GLU A 141 -9.12 -32.32 -14.39
N ARG A 142 -10.33 -31.79 -14.61
CA ARG A 142 -11.23 -32.28 -15.66
C ARG A 142 -10.63 -32.11 -17.07
N LEU A 143 -9.97 -30.99 -17.34
CA LEU A 143 -9.32 -30.75 -18.62
C LEU A 143 -8.14 -31.71 -18.81
N LEU A 144 -7.27 -31.84 -17.81
CA LEU A 144 -6.10 -32.72 -17.85
C LEU A 144 -6.47 -34.21 -17.87
N ALA A 145 -7.63 -34.59 -17.32
CA ALA A 145 -8.14 -35.97 -17.39
C ALA A 145 -8.43 -36.45 -18.82
N ARG A 146 -8.45 -35.55 -19.82
CA ARG A 146 -8.56 -35.91 -21.24
C ARG A 146 -7.27 -36.53 -21.81
N GLY A 147 -6.15 -36.40 -21.10
CA GLY A 147 -4.84 -36.86 -21.56
C GLY A 147 -4.10 -35.79 -22.35
N ASP A 148 -3.56 -36.15 -23.51
CA ASP A 148 -2.86 -35.22 -24.39
C ASP A 148 -3.84 -34.19 -24.96
N LEU A 149 -3.54 -32.91 -24.78
CA LEU A 149 -4.33 -31.79 -25.26
C LEU A 149 -3.75 -31.18 -26.55
N ALA A 150 -2.79 -31.86 -27.19
CA ALA A 150 -2.22 -31.43 -28.46
C ALA A 150 -3.31 -31.14 -29.50
N GLY A 151 -3.25 -29.93 -30.07
CA GLY A 151 -4.20 -29.47 -31.09
C GLY A 151 -5.49 -28.87 -30.53
N LEU A 152 -5.74 -28.92 -29.21
CA LEU A 152 -6.87 -28.22 -28.60
C LEU A 152 -6.53 -26.77 -28.29
N ARG A 153 -7.40 -25.86 -28.75
CA ARG A 153 -7.35 -24.43 -28.44
C ARG A 153 -8.32 -24.11 -27.30
N ILE A 154 -7.80 -23.64 -26.18
CA ILE A 154 -8.58 -23.40 -24.96
C ILE A 154 -8.56 -21.91 -24.62
N ALA A 155 -9.73 -21.28 -24.66
CA ALA A 155 -9.92 -19.92 -24.15
C ALA A 155 -10.14 -19.94 -22.63
N VAL A 156 -9.36 -19.19 -21.86
CA VAL A 156 -9.49 -19.15 -20.40
C VAL A 156 -9.72 -17.72 -19.94
N GLN A 157 -10.93 -17.46 -19.42
CA GLN A 157 -11.24 -16.21 -18.77
C GLN A 157 -10.46 -16.06 -17.46
N LEU A 158 -9.59 -15.04 -17.39
CA LEU A 158 -8.78 -14.76 -16.21
C LEU A 158 -9.50 -13.89 -15.18
N HIS A 159 -9.25 -14.11 -13.89
CA HIS A 159 -9.84 -13.29 -12.82
C HIS A 159 -8.79 -12.64 -11.91
N GLY A 160 -8.27 -11.48 -12.32
CA GLY A 160 -7.50 -10.55 -11.46
C GLY A 160 -6.08 -10.96 -11.06
N GLU A 161 -5.87 -12.18 -10.58
CA GLU A 161 -4.54 -12.79 -10.47
C GLU A 161 -4.30 -13.69 -11.68
N PRO A 162 -3.09 -13.67 -12.29
CA PRO A 162 -2.79 -14.57 -13.37
C PRO A 162 -2.80 -16.00 -12.84
N LEU A 163 -3.71 -16.82 -13.38
CA LEU A 163 -3.79 -18.25 -13.14
C LEU A 163 -2.59 -18.96 -13.81
N ARG A 164 -1.36 -18.52 -13.53
CA ARG A 164 -0.13 -18.99 -14.19
C ARG A 164 -0.04 -20.51 -14.13
N ASP A 165 -0.16 -21.09 -12.94
CA ASP A 165 -0.11 -22.54 -12.77
C ASP A 165 -1.19 -23.28 -13.56
N PHE A 166 -2.39 -22.71 -13.69
CA PHE A 166 -3.47 -23.27 -14.50
C PHE A 166 -3.16 -23.22 -16.00
N LEU A 167 -2.71 -22.05 -16.48
CA LEU A 167 -2.37 -21.86 -17.90
C LEU A 167 -1.16 -22.70 -18.29
N ASP A 168 -0.15 -22.76 -17.42
CA ASP A 168 1.09 -23.48 -17.64
C ASP A 168 0.88 -24.99 -17.57
N ALA A 169 -0.01 -25.49 -16.70
CA ALA A 169 -0.41 -26.89 -16.70
C ALA A 169 -1.12 -27.30 -18.01
N LEU A 170 -2.03 -26.46 -18.53
CA LEU A 170 -2.70 -26.73 -19.81
C LEU A 170 -1.72 -26.71 -20.99
N ARG A 171 -0.81 -25.73 -21.03
CA ARG A 171 0.25 -25.67 -22.05
C ARG A 171 1.21 -26.85 -21.95
N GLY A 172 1.58 -27.25 -20.74
CA GLY A 172 2.42 -28.41 -20.47
C GLY A 172 1.80 -29.73 -20.94
N ALA A 173 0.47 -29.80 -20.98
CA ALA A 173 -0.28 -30.92 -21.55
C ALA A 173 -0.52 -30.80 -23.08
N GLY A 174 0.04 -29.78 -23.76
CA GLY A 174 0.00 -29.65 -25.22
C GLY A 174 -1.06 -28.70 -25.78
N ALA A 175 -1.90 -28.08 -24.93
CA ALA A 175 -2.96 -27.18 -25.40
C ALA A 175 -2.42 -25.82 -25.89
N GLU A 176 -3.07 -25.26 -26.92
CA GLU A 176 -2.93 -23.85 -27.28
C GLU A 176 -3.87 -23.02 -26.41
N VAL A 177 -3.33 -22.28 -25.45
CA VAL A 177 -4.14 -21.55 -24.47
C VAL A 177 -4.23 -20.06 -24.82
N VAL A 178 -5.45 -19.56 -24.99
CA VAL A 178 -5.78 -18.14 -25.18
C VAL A 178 -6.25 -17.55 -23.85
N PRO A 179 -5.42 -16.77 -23.13
CA PRO A 179 -5.87 -16.06 -21.95
C PRO A 179 -6.79 -14.89 -22.34
N VAL A 180 -7.95 -14.79 -21.69
CA VAL A 180 -8.91 -13.70 -21.87
C VAL A 180 -8.93 -12.84 -20.61
N PRO A 181 -8.23 -11.69 -20.58
CA PRO A 181 -8.12 -10.86 -19.38
C PRO A 181 -9.39 -10.04 -19.15
N VAL A 182 -10.23 -10.43 -18.19
CA VAL A 182 -11.50 -9.73 -17.90
C VAL A 182 -11.49 -8.95 -16.59
N TYR A 183 -10.29 -8.63 -16.10
CA TYR A 183 -10.11 -7.77 -14.94
C TYR A 183 -8.68 -7.21 -14.95
N ARG A 184 -8.49 -6.06 -15.60
CA ARG A 184 -7.16 -5.43 -15.68
C ARG A 184 -7.06 -4.21 -14.77
N TRP A 185 -5.99 -4.20 -14.01
CA TRP A 185 -5.50 -3.05 -13.27
C TRP A 185 -4.49 -2.34 -14.15
N THR A 186 -4.77 -1.08 -14.49
CA THR A 186 -3.81 -0.22 -15.19
C THR A 186 -3.26 0.80 -14.20
N GLY A 187 -2.13 1.42 -14.56
CA GLY A 187 -1.63 2.59 -13.85
C GLY A 187 -2.68 3.70 -13.76
N PRO A 188 -2.55 4.63 -12.80
CA PRO A 188 -3.45 5.77 -12.72
C PRO A 188 -3.37 6.61 -14.01
N LEU A 189 -4.51 7.16 -14.47
CA LEU A 189 -4.57 8.03 -15.66
C LEU A 189 -3.72 9.29 -15.46
N ASP A 190 -3.75 9.85 -14.26
CA ASP A 190 -2.86 10.90 -13.81
C ASP A 190 -1.86 10.29 -12.81
N PRO A 191 -0.58 10.11 -13.18
CA PRO A 191 0.42 9.61 -12.26
C PRO A 191 0.86 10.64 -11.22
N GLY A 192 0.51 11.93 -11.38
CA GLY A 192 0.98 13.01 -10.52
C GLY A 192 0.76 12.80 -9.02
N PRO A 193 -0.44 12.39 -8.55
CA PRO A 193 -0.66 12.04 -7.14
C PRO A 193 0.21 10.88 -6.65
N LEU A 194 0.41 9.84 -7.47
CA LEU A 194 1.25 8.69 -7.12
C LEU A 194 2.73 9.09 -7.08
N ASP A 195 3.17 9.96 -8.00
CA ASP A 195 4.54 10.49 -8.03
C ASP A 195 4.83 11.34 -6.80
N ARG A 196 3.91 12.23 -6.40
CA ARG A 196 4.03 13.00 -5.16
C ARG A 196 4.07 12.12 -3.92
N LEU A 197 3.30 11.04 -3.90
CA LEU A 197 3.34 10.05 -2.82
C LEU A 197 4.71 9.34 -2.79
N LEU A 198 5.23 8.91 -3.94
CA LEU A 198 6.56 8.32 -4.06
C LEU A 198 7.64 9.29 -3.56
N ASP A 199 7.60 10.56 -3.98
CA ASP A 199 8.56 11.58 -3.54
C ASP A 199 8.49 11.80 -2.02
N ALA A 200 7.29 11.82 -1.45
CA ALA A 200 7.09 11.93 -0.01
C ALA A 200 7.65 10.71 0.74
N VAL A 201 7.50 9.50 0.21
CA VAL A 201 8.10 8.28 0.78
C VAL A 201 9.62 8.34 0.68
N LEU A 202 10.17 8.59 -0.51
CA LEU A 202 11.61 8.61 -0.78
C LEU A 202 12.37 9.66 0.04
N SER A 203 11.77 10.84 0.24
CA SER A 203 12.30 11.90 1.10
C SER A 203 12.16 11.60 2.60
N GLY A 204 11.41 10.56 2.99
CA GLY A 204 11.15 10.20 4.39
C GLY A 204 10.13 11.11 5.07
N GLY A 205 9.23 11.74 4.30
CA GLY A 205 8.10 12.52 4.77
C GLY A 205 6.88 11.67 5.16
N VAL A 206 6.93 10.35 4.96
CA VAL A 206 5.85 9.39 5.28
C VAL A 206 6.32 8.44 6.37
N ASP A 207 5.56 8.38 7.47
CA ASP A 207 5.83 7.50 8.61
C ASP A 207 5.24 6.09 8.40
N ALA A 208 4.11 5.99 7.70
CA ALA A 208 3.53 4.72 7.31
C ALA A 208 2.93 4.72 5.90
N LEU A 209 3.10 3.61 5.17
CA LEU A 209 2.51 3.38 3.86
C LEU A 209 1.49 2.24 3.94
N THR A 210 0.28 2.47 3.42
CA THR A 210 -0.84 1.53 3.54
C THR A 210 -1.21 0.86 2.22
N PHE A 211 -1.52 -0.43 2.29
CA PHE A 211 -2.01 -1.23 1.16
C PHE A 211 -3.28 -2.01 1.53
N THR A 212 -4.31 -1.90 0.68
CA THR A 212 -5.55 -2.67 0.80
C THR A 212 -5.65 -3.82 -0.22
N SER A 213 -4.72 -3.91 -1.17
CA SER A 213 -4.58 -5.02 -2.11
C SER A 213 -3.12 -5.23 -2.51
N ALA A 214 -2.74 -6.48 -2.80
CA ALA A 214 -1.42 -6.83 -3.33
C ALA A 214 -1.08 -6.05 -4.63
N LEU A 215 -2.12 -5.79 -5.43
CA LEU A 215 -1.99 -5.05 -6.68
C LEU A 215 -1.62 -3.58 -6.49
N ALA A 216 -2.05 -2.94 -5.39
CA ALA A 216 -1.65 -1.57 -5.11
C ALA A 216 -0.14 -1.50 -4.78
N ALA A 217 0.41 -2.54 -4.14
CA ALA A 217 1.85 -2.67 -3.95
C ALA A 217 2.56 -2.88 -5.29
N ALA A 218 2.04 -3.76 -6.15
CA ALA A 218 2.59 -3.98 -7.48
C ALA A 218 2.57 -2.71 -8.34
N GLY A 219 1.46 -1.96 -8.35
CA GLY A 219 1.33 -0.71 -9.11
C GLY A 219 2.26 0.40 -8.62
N LEU A 220 2.47 0.51 -7.30
CA LEU A 220 3.46 1.44 -6.74
C LEU A 220 4.88 1.08 -7.22
N TYR A 221 5.21 -0.21 -7.21
CA TYR A 221 6.52 -0.70 -7.66
C TYR A 221 6.72 -0.52 -9.17
N ALA A 222 5.72 -0.83 -9.99
CA ALA A 222 5.77 -0.58 -11.42
C ALA A 222 6.06 0.91 -11.70
N ARG A 223 5.38 1.82 -11.01
CA ARG A 223 5.64 3.26 -11.15
C ARG A 223 7.05 3.65 -10.66
N ALA A 224 7.53 3.05 -9.58
CA ALA A 224 8.88 3.29 -9.09
C ALA A 224 9.94 2.78 -10.07
N GLU A 225 9.71 1.64 -10.73
CA GLU A 225 10.58 1.07 -11.78
C GLU A 225 10.64 2.00 -12.99
N GLU A 226 9.49 2.49 -13.48
CA GLU A 226 9.43 3.50 -14.56
C GLU A 226 10.25 4.76 -14.25
N ARG A 227 10.34 5.13 -12.97
CA ARG A 227 11.10 6.29 -12.48
C ARG A 227 12.55 5.97 -12.11
N GLY A 228 12.99 4.71 -12.23
CA GLY A 228 14.31 4.27 -11.78
C GLY A 228 14.52 4.37 -10.26
N ALA A 229 13.45 4.38 -9.47
CA ALA A 229 13.46 4.59 -8.01
C ALA A 229 13.08 3.33 -7.20
N ALA A 230 12.96 2.16 -7.85
CA ALA A 230 12.51 0.92 -7.20
C ALA A 230 13.44 0.43 -6.07
N ASP A 231 14.76 0.54 -6.28
CA ASP A 231 15.77 0.15 -5.29
C ASP A 231 15.73 1.10 -4.08
N ASP A 232 15.62 2.40 -4.33
CA ASP A 232 15.50 3.41 -3.29
C ASP A 232 14.21 3.26 -2.49
N LEU A 233 13.09 2.96 -3.17
CA LEU A 233 11.82 2.66 -2.51
C LEU A 233 11.98 1.46 -1.57
N THR A 234 12.56 0.36 -2.06
CA THR A 234 12.81 -0.84 -1.26
C THR A 234 13.66 -0.55 -0.04
N ARG A 235 14.76 0.20 -0.22
CA ARG A 235 15.64 0.63 0.87
C ARG A 235 14.90 1.45 1.93
N VAL A 236 14.01 2.36 1.52
CA VAL A 236 13.21 3.19 2.43
C VAL A 236 12.19 2.35 3.19
N LEU A 237 11.47 1.47 2.52
CA LEU A 237 10.42 0.63 3.10
C LEU A 237 10.97 -0.48 4.01
N ARG A 238 12.23 -0.88 3.85
CA ARG A 238 12.95 -1.76 4.79
C ARG A 238 13.38 -1.04 6.09
N GLY A 239 13.36 0.29 6.09
CA GLY A 239 13.86 1.10 7.19
C GLY A 239 12.75 1.77 8.00
N ARG A 240 12.69 3.10 7.87
CA ARG A 240 11.94 4.01 8.76
C ARG A 240 10.44 4.08 8.48
N THR A 241 10.02 3.87 7.23
CA THR A 241 8.61 3.94 6.85
C THR A 241 7.95 2.60 7.11
N GLN A 242 6.99 2.55 8.03
CA GLN A 242 6.29 1.31 8.35
C GLN A 242 5.30 0.94 7.25
N VAL A 243 5.31 -0.31 6.80
CA VAL A 243 4.34 -0.80 5.81
C VAL A 243 3.20 -1.53 6.51
N ALA A 244 1.97 -1.09 6.26
CA ALA A 244 0.77 -1.65 6.87
C ALA A 244 -0.22 -2.15 5.81
N CYS A 245 -0.54 -3.43 5.85
CA CYS A 245 -1.43 -4.11 4.92
C CYS A 245 -2.74 -4.48 5.61
N VAL A 246 -3.84 -4.53 4.84
CA VAL A 246 -5.12 -5.00 5.40
C VAL A 246 -5.09 -6.48 5.83
N GLY A 247 -4.24 -7.31 5.22
CA GLY A 247 -4.12 -8.73 5.51
C GLY A 247 -2.91 -9.39 4.83
N PRO A 248 -2.67 -10.68 5.09
CA PRO A 248 -1.45 -11.38 4.68
C PRO A 248 -1.30 -11.55 3.16
N VAL A 249 -2.39 -11.73 2.42
CA VAL A 249 -2.35 -11.80 0.94
C VAL A 249 -1.83 -10.50 0.34
N THR A 250 -2.25 -9.35 0.89
CA THR A 250 -1.76 -8.04 0.47
C THR A 250 -0.28 -7.83 0.82
N ALA A 251 0.17 -8.40 1.94
CA ALA A 251 1.56 -8.30 2.40
C ALA A 251 2.52 -9.22 1.63
N ALA A 252 2.06 -10.35 1.11
CA ALA A 252 2.88 -11.36 0.44
C ALA A 252 3.90 -10.80 -0.60
N PRO A 253 3.51 -9.95 -1.57
CA PRO A 253 4.48 -9.41 -2.55
C PRO A 253 5.52 -8.46 -1.96
N LEU A 254 5.23 -7.84 -0.81
CA LEU A 254 6.16 -6.98 -0.08
C LEU A 254 7.15 -7.82 0.74
N LEU A 255 6.64 -8.87 1.41
CA LEU A 255 7.48 -9.82 2.14
C LEU A 255 8.45 -10.56 1.22
N ALA A 256 8.03 -10.91 0.00
CA ALA A 256 8.89 -11.49 -1.02
C ALA A 256 10.05 -10.56 -1.48
N ARG A 257 9.96 -9.27 -1.14
CA ARG A 257 11.01 -8.25 -1.35
C ARG A 257 11.74 -7.90 -0.05
N ASP A 258 11.62 -8.73 0.99
CA ASP A 258 12.13 -8.51 2.35
C ASP A 258 11.67 -7.18 2.97
N ILE A 259 10.49 -6.69 2.62
CA ILE A 259 9.91 -5.47 3.21
C ILE A 259 9.06 -5.89 4.40
N PRO A 260 9.40 -5.48 5.63
CA PRO A 260 8.58 -5.77 6.80
C PRO A 260 7.19 -5.12 6.64
N ALA A 261 6.15 -5.94 6.69
CA ALA A 261 4.77 -5.49 6.61
C ALA A 261 3.97 -6.02 7.80
N TYR A 262 3.05 -5.20 8.31
CA TYR A 262 2.19 -5.55 9.44
C TYR A 262 0.72 -5.50 9.04
N TRP A 263 -0.12 -6.32 9.65
CA TRP A 263 -1.56 -6.34 9.41
C TRP A 263 -2.34 -6.66 10.68
N PRO A 264 -3.61 -6.21 10.79
CA PRO A 264 -4.46 -6.55 11.93
C PRO A 264 -4.95 -7.99 11.86
N GLU A 265 -5.35 -8.57 13.00
CA GLU A 265 -6.03 -9.88 13.05
C GLU A 265 -7.33 -9.91 12.25
N ARG A 266 -8.08 -8.80 12.28
CA ARG A 266 -9.29 -8.61 11.48
C ARG A 266 -8.95 -7.83 10.22
N PHE A 267 -9.09 -8.46 9.06
CA PHE A 267 -8.73 -7.86 7.77
C PHE A 267 -9.75 -6.81 7.29
N ARG A 268 -9.82 -5.69 8.02
CA ARG A 268 -10.76 -4.58 7.80
C ARG A 268 -10.04 -3.24 7.94
N VAL A 269 -10.47 -2.24 7.18
CA VAL A 269 -9.92 -0.87 7.17
C VAL A 269 -9.87 -0.27 8.58
N GLY A 270 -10.96 -0.35 9.35
CA GLY A 270 -10.98 0.19 10.71
C GLY A 270 -9.99 -0.49 11.67
N ALA A 271 -9.73 -1.79 11.49
CA ALA A 271 -8.76 -2.52 12.29
C ALA A 271 -7.31 -2.16 11.89
N LEU A 272 -7.06 -1.92 10.60
CA LEU A 272 -5.78 -1.41 10.09
C LEU A 272 -5.45 -0.04 10.70
N VAL A 273 -6.43 0.87 10.73
CA VAL A 273 -6.26 2.21 11.33
C VAL A 273 -6.02 2.12 12.84
N ARG A 274 -6.68 1.19 13.53
CA ARG A 274 -6.40 0.93 14.96
C ARG A 274 -4.96 0.45 15.16
N LEU A 275 -4.52 -0.54 14.38
CA LEU A 275 -3.15 -1.06 14.44
C LEU A 275 -2.11 0.04 14.23
N LEU A 276 -2.30 0.91 13.24
CA LEU A 276 -1.41 2.06 13.00
C LEU A 276 -1.35 2.99 14.21
N GLY A 277 -2.49 3.29 14.82
CA GLY A 277 -2.59 4.12 16.02
C GLY A 277 -1.87 3.55 17.25
N GLU A 278 -1.62 2.25 17.28
CA GLU A 278 -0.86 1.58 18.33
C GLU A 278 0.62 1.50 17.98
N ARG A 279 0.96 1.08 16.74
CA ARG A 279 2.34 0.81 16.33
C ARG A 279 3.19 2.05 16.11
N LEU A 280 2.66 3.10 15.48
CA LEU A 280 3.44 4.29 15.18
C LEU A 280 3.96 4.96 16.47
N PRO A 281 3.10 5.28 17.46
CA PRO A 281 3.54 5.77 18.76
C PRO A 281 4.47 4.83 19.51
N ALA A 282 4.24 3.51 19.47
CA ALA A 282 5.07 2.54 20.18
C ALA A 282 6.53 2.50 19.69
N THR A 283 6.80 2.95 18.47
CA THR A 283 8.16 3.03 17.89
C THR A 283 8.81 4.41 18.01
N ALA A 284 8.08 5.41 18.50
CA ALA A 284 8.60 6.76 18.66
C ALA A 284 9.63 6.83 19.80
N PRO A 285 10.81 7.47 19.58
CA PRO A 285 11.75 7.73 20.67
C PRO A 285 11.12 8.60 21.74
N VAL A 286 11.13 8.12 22.99
CA VAL A 286 10.72 8.88 24.18
C VAL A 286 11.96 9.20 25.00
N LEU A 287 12.23 10.48 25.23
CA LEU A 287 13.45 10.96 25.85
C LEU A 287 13.12 11.90 27.03
N PRO A 288 13.67 11.66 28.23
CA PRO A 288 13.64 12.65 29.30
C PRO A 288 14.69 13.74 29.01
N ALA A 289 14.25 14.97 28.81
CA ALA A 289 15.12 16.08 28.43
C ALA A 289 14.75 17.37 29.15
N ALA A 290 15.72 17.93 29.88
CA ALA A 290 15.60 19.16 30.66
C ALA A 290 14.40 19.17 31.63
N GLY A 291 14.09 18.02 32.25
CA GLY A 291 12.96 17.85 33.16
C GLY A 291 11.62 17.57 32.48
N HIS A 292 11.60 17.40 31.16
CA HIS A 292 10.40 17.14 30.36
C HIS A 292 10.45 15.76 29.70
N THR A 293 9.29 15.16 29.44
CA THR A 293 9.19 13.94 28.63
C THR A 293 8.89 14.31 27.18
N MET A 294 9.81 13.98 26.28
CA MET A 294 9.72 14.30 24.86
C MET A 294 9.55 13.03 24.02
N GLU A 295 8.38 12.85 23.39
CA GLU A 295 8.15 11.82 22.37
C GLU A 295 8.32 12.42 20.97
N VAL A 296 9.29 11.93 20.22
CA VAL A 296 9.63 12.41 18.87
C VAL A 296 8.81 11.66 17.82
N ARG A 297 7.83 12.34 17.22
CA ARG A 297 6.96 11.77 16.18
C ARG A 297 7.45 12.12 14.76
N GLY A 298 6.58 11.97 13.76
CA GLY A 298 6.87 12.29 12.37
C GLY A 298 7.20 13.77 12.15
N THR A 299 6.19 14.63 12.28
CA THR A 299 6.25 16.08 12.03
C THR A 299 5.97 16.92 13.29
N ALA A 300 5.95 16.27 14.45
CA ALA A 300 5.66 16.93 15.71
C ALA A 300 6.40 16.24 16.85
N VAL A 301 6.38 16.89 18.00
CA VAL A 301 6.89 16.38 19.26
C VAL A 301 5.76 16.45 20.28
N LEU A 302 5.56 15.38 21.04
CA LEU A 302 4.75 15.46 22.26
C LEU A 302 5.67 15.81 23.41
N LEU A 303 5.50 17.01 23.98
CA LEU A 303 6.23 17.46 25.15
C LEU A 303 5.27 17.45 26.34
N ASP A 304 5.51 16.57 27.32
CA ASP A 304 4.62 16.32 28.46
C ASP A 304 3.15 16.05 28.07
N GLY A 305 2.97 15.41 26.91
CA GLY A 305 1.65 15.08 26.34
C GLY A 305 1.00 16.21 25.52
N GLU A 306 1.62 17.38 25.41
CA GLU A 306 1.17 18.45 24.52
C GLU A 306 1.83 18.36 23.14
N LEU A 307 1.01 18.37 22.09
CA LEU A 307 1.50 18.27 20.71
C LEU A 307 2.10 19.61 20.26
N ARG A 308 3.37 19.59 19.89
CA ARG A 308 4.14 20.72 19.35
C ARG A 308 4.51 20.41 17.89
N PRO A 309 3.83 21.02 16.90
CA PRO A 309 4.19 20.87 15.49
C PRO A 309 5.58 21.44 15.23
N VAL A 310 6.38 20.75 14.41
CA VAL A 310 7.75 21.16 14.10
C VAL A 310 7.97 21.05 12.59
N SER A 311 8.53 22.10 11.98
CA SER A 311 8.77 22.14 10.53
C SER A 311 9.87 21.14 10.09
N PRO A 312 9.92 20.75 8.80
CA PRO A 312 10.78 19.67 8.32
C PRO A 312 12.28 19.81 8.66
N GLY A 313 12.86 21.00 8.49
CA GLY A 313 14.28 21.24 8.80
C GLY A 313 14.60 21.07 10.28
N PRO A 314 13.90 21.78 11.20
CA PRO A 314 14.01 21.55 12.64
C PRO A 314 13.77 20.09 13.07
N MET A 315 12.81 19.38 12.46
CA MET A 315 12.59 17.95 12.74
C MET A 315 13.75 17.06 12.27
N ALA A 316 14.37 17.37 11.14
CA ALA A 316 15.54 16.63 10.67
C ALA A 316 16.69 16.74 11.67
N VAL A 317 16.96 17.95 12.17
CA VAL A 317 17.94 18.19 13.24
C VAL A 317 17.58 17.40 14.49
N LEU A 318 16.33 17.49 14.96
CA LEU A 318 15.89 16.78 16.17
C LEU A 318 16.08 15.27 16.03
N ARG A 319 15.74 14.68 14.88
CA ARG A 319 15.89 13.23 14.63
C ARG A 319 17.36 12.80 14.67
N VAL A 320 18.28 13.62 14.16
CA VAL A 320 19.73 13.32 14.25
C VAL A 320 20.18 13.35 15.71
N LEU A 321 19.78 14.38 16.48
CA LEU A 321 20.12 14.46 17.90
C LEU A 321 19.49 13.32 18.72
N ALA A 322 18.25 12.93 18.41
CA ALA A 322 17.52 11.86 19.10
C ALA A 322 18.08 10.46 18.82
N ARG A 323 18.83 10.25 17.73
CA ARG A 323 19.53 8.97 17.48
C ARG A 323 20.68 8.71 18.44
N ARG A 324 21.29 9.77 18.99
CA ARG A 324 22.36 9.69 19.99
C ARG A 324 22.07 10.69 21.11
N PRO A 325 21.05 10.44 21.96
CA PRO A 325 20.63 11.39 22.98
C PRO A 325 21.80 11.76 23.91
N GLY A 326 21.96 13.05 24.21
CA GLY A 326 23.05 13.56 25.06
C GLY A 326 24.42 13.70 24.38
N ALA A 327 24.65 13.06 23.22
CA ALA A 327 25.88 13.24 22.45
C ALA A 327 25.89 14.59 21.72
N VAL A 328 27.08 15.19 21.62
CA VAL A 328 27.27 16.43 20.84
C VAL A 328 27.42 16.07 19.36
N VAL A 329 26.58 16.68 18.53
CA VAL A 329 26.62 16.57 17.07
C VAL A 329 27.09 17.90 16.49
N SER A 330 28.06 17.83 15.58
CA SER A 330 28.67 19.03 14.98
C SER A 330 27.71 19.74 14.02
N CYS A 331 27.96 21.04 13.74
CA CYS A 331 27.20 21.77 12.72
C CYS A 331 27.34 21.12 11.33
N ALA A 332 28.55 20.64 10.99
CA ALA A 332 28.81 19.95 9.74
C ALA A 332 27.96 18.68 9.57
N ASP A 333 27.86 17.86 10.62
CA ASP A 333 27.03 16.65 10.61
C ASP A 333 25.53 16.96 10.51
N LEU A 334 25.08 18.06 11.12
CA LEU A 334 23.68 18.51 11.05
C LEU A 334 23.34 19.16 9.71
N LEU A 335 24.29 19.80 9.04
CA LEU A 335 24.06 20.46 7.75
C LEU A 335 23.59 19.44 6.71
N GLY A 336 24.20 18.25 6.69
CA GLY A 336 23.86 17.17 5.76
C GLY A 336 22.45 16.59 5.93
N CYS A 337 21.73 16.89 7.02
CA CYS A 337 20.36 16.41 7.24
C CYS A 337 19.28 17.44 6.87
N LEU A 338 19.63 18.70 6.62
CA LEU A 338 18.66 19.74 6.35
C LEU A 338 18.07 19.59 4.93
N PRO A 339 16.73 19.69 4.77
CA PRO A 339 16.10 19.69 3.46
C PRO A 339 16.50 20.96 2.69
N GLY A 340 16.84 20.81 1.41
CA GLY A 340 17.15 21.93 0.51
C GLY A 340 18.64 22.30 0.38
N GLY A 341 19.57 21.54 0.98
CA GLY A 341 21.00 21.62 0.65
C GLY A 341 21.69 22.92 1.02
N GLY A 342 21.33 23.54 2.15
CA GLY A 342 22.03 24.73 2.65
C GLY A 342 23.52 24.47 2.83
N THR A 343 24.36 25.46 2.49
CA THR A 343 25.82 25.32 2.46
C THR A 343 26.55 25.98 3.62
N ASP A 344 25.82 26.59 4.56
CA ASP A 344 26.40 27.41 5.64
C ASP A 344 25.82 27.04 7.03
N GLU A 345 26.65 27.17 8.06
CA GLU A 345 26.34 26.91 9.47
C GLU A 345 25.13 27.73 9.95
N HIS A 346 24.89 28.91 9.37
CA HIS A 346 23.70 29.72 9.61
C HIS A 346 22.38 28.95 9.41
N ALA A 347 22.34 27.99 8.47
CA ALA A 347 21.15 27.18 8.23
C ALA A 347 20.84 26.25 9.43
N VAL A 348 21.88 25.69 10.06
CA VAL A 348 21.77 24.85 11.25
C VAL A 348 21.34 25.68 12.45
N GLU A 349 21.97 26.84 12.65
CA GLU A 349 21.61 27.77 13.72
C GLU A 349 20.14 28.18 13.64
N ALA A 350 19.68 28.57 12.44
CA ALA A 350 18.29 28.95 12.21
C ALA A 350 17.33 27.76 12.42
N ALA A 351 17.71 26.54 12.02
CA ALA A 351 16.91 25.34 12.28
C ALA A 351 16.80 25.02 13.77
N VAL A 352 17.90 25.14 14.53
CA VAL A 352 17.91 24.95 15.99
C VAL A 352 17.10 26.04 16.70
N ALA A 353 17.21 27.29 16.28
CA ALA A 353 16.41 28.38 16.83
C ALA A 353 14.91 28.14 16.64
N ARG A 354 14.50 27.72 15.43
CA ARG A 354 13.11 27.34 15.14
C ARG A 354 12.66 26.11 15.93
N LEU A 355 13.55 25.12 16.11
CA LEU A 355 13.26 23.94 16.92
C LEU A 355 12.96 24.33 18.37
N ARG A 356 13.83 25.12 19.00
CA ARG A 356 13.63 25.64 20.36
C ARG A 356 12.34 26.43 20.49
N GLY A 357 12.04 27.29 19.51
CA GLY A 357 10.80 28.05 19.45
C GLY A 357 9.56 27.16 19.37
N ALA A 358 9.59 26.13 18.52
CA ALA A 358 8.48 25.18 18.35
C ALA A 358 8.23 24.34 19.62
N LEU A 359 9.30 23.92 20.30
CA LEU A 359 9.19 23.17 21.56
C LEU A 359 8.70 24.03 22.73
N GLY A 360 8.93 25.35 22.70
CA GLY A 360 8.60 26.26 23.80
C GLY A 360 9.53 26.13 25.02
N VAL A 361 10.45 25.17 25.01
CA VAL A 361 11.42 24.92 26.09
C VAL A 361 12.83 24.88 25.49
N PRO A 362 13.52 26.04 25.38
CA PRO A 362 14.81 26.12 24.69
C PRO A 362 15.92 25.26 25.30
N SER A 363 15.82 24.94 26.59
CA SER A 363 16.79 24.13 27.33
C SER A 363 16.87 22.67 26.87
N VAL A 364 15.83 22.15 26.19
CA VAL A 364 15.80 20.77 25.66
C VAL A 364 16.91 20.54 24.64
N VAL A 365 17.26 21.57 23.84
CA VAL A 365 18.35 21.51 22.87
C VAL A 365 19.46 22.45 23.32
N GLN A 366 20.59 21.91 23.76
CA GLN A 366 21.73 22.68 24.25
C GLN A 366 22.73 22.98 23.13
N THR A 367 23.27 24.19 23.15
CA THR A 367 24.47 24.54 22.38
C THR A 367 25.70 24.18 23.21
N VAL A 368 26.62 23.43 22.64
CA VAL A 368 27.95 23.20 23.19
C VAL A 368 28.94 24.05 22.40
N THR A 369 29.40 25.12 23.04
CA THR A 369 30.23 26.17 22.43
C THR A 369 31.40 25.57 21.62
N LYS A 370 31.53 25.99 20.36
CA LYS A 370 32.54 25.52 19.38
C LYS A 370 32.51 24.03 19.04
N ARG A 371 31.49 23.27 19.47
CA ARG A 371 31.39 21.82 19.23
C ARG A 371 30.11 21.40 18.53
N GLY A 372 29.00 22.10 18.75
CA GLY A 372 27.72 21.85 18.09
C GLY A 372 26.55 21.78 19.07
N TYR A 373 25.64 20.82 18.88
CA TYR A 373 24.38 20.74 19.62
C TYR A 373 24.11 19.36 20.20
N ARG A 374 23.33 19.29 21.26
CA ARG A 374 22.87 18.04 21.87
C ARG A 374 21.48 18.17 22.49
N ILE A 375 20.79 17.05 22.68
CA ILE A 375 19.63 16.99 23.59
C ILE A 375 20.13 17.04 25.03
N ALA A 376 19.52 17.88 25.86
CA ALA A 376 19.78 17.98 27.29
C ALA A 376 19.17 16.80 28.04
N LEU A 377 19.71 15.59 27.81
CA LEU A 377 19.19 14.38 28.43
C LEU A 377 19.29 14.48 29.96
N ASP A 378 18.20 14.18 30.64
CA ASP A 378 18.22 14.12 32.10
C ASP A 378 19.08 12.93 32.55
N PRO A 379 19.83 13.05 33.67
CA PRO A 379 20.57 11.91 34.20
C PRO A 379 19.59 10.76 34.44
N ALA A 380 19.94 9.56 34.00
CA ALA A 380 19.15 8.37 34.28
C ALA A 380 18.89 8.32 35.78
N ALA A 381 17.62 8.33 36.19
CA ALA A 381 17.27 8.20 37.59
C ALA A 381 18.00 6.96 38.11
N ALA A 382 18.90 7.13 39.07
CA ALA A 382 19.53 6.01 39.73
C ALA A 382 18.39 5.13 40.25
N CYS A 383 18.22 3.94 39.66
CA CYS A 383 17.26 2.97 40.16
C CYS A 383 17.61 2.76 41.64
N GLY A 384 16.77 3.29 42.52
CA GLY A 384 16.83 2.99 43.95
C GLY A 384 16.70 1.47 44.10
N SER A 385 17.69 0.91 44.79
CA SER A 385 17.81 -0.48 45.23
C SER A 385 16.55 -1.04 45.87
#